data_AF-A0A7S2S1P7-F1
#
_entry.id   AF-A0A7S2S1P7-F1
#
_cell.length_a   1.000
_cell.length_b   1.000
_cell.length_c   1.000
_cell.angle_alpha   90.00
_cell.angle_beta   90.00
_cell.angle_gamma   90.00
#
_symmetry.space_group_name_H-M   'P 1'
#
loop_
_entity.id
_entity.type
_entity.pdbx_description
1 polymer ?
#
loop_
_entity_poly.entity_id
_entity_poly.type
_entity_poly.pdbx_seq_one_letter_code
_entity_poly.pdbx_strand_id
1 'polypeptide(L)'
;EYEKEYSRRVLWCLDRGYEYVEADLSEKGQSTGHDVREKDGFPRIIEAIQGTVWSSSIRKKPTKSSSPLPPSIPTTTTATAVTTVAETTQTQLSTDKSSEEEKQDSSLSPLLPPPNDNNTNESEMEETKEDILMDELDQVMREASRIRDASKTGDMNDEERRKRAGDAALALMGLLDNIGFDDDDDGDDESFQDSSDEEELKKIITK
;
A
#
# COMPACT_ATOMS: atom_id res chain seq x y z
N GLU A 1 21.07 27.91 21.27
CA GLU A 1 21.03 27.37 19.89
C GLU A 1 20.28 26.04 19.81
N TYR A 2 20.59 25.09 20.71
CA TYR A 2 19.92 23.79 20.79
C TYR A 2 18.38 23.87 20.76
N GLU A 3 17.77 24.73 21.59
CA GLU A 3 16.31 24.88 21.67
C GLU A 3 15.68 25.36 20.35
N LYS A 4 16.34 26.30 19.64
CA LYS A 4 15.84 26.78 18.34
C LYS A 4 15.84 25.68 17.28
N GLU A 5 16.89 24.89 17.25
CA GLU A 5 17.02 23.78 16.30
C GLU A 5 16.05 22.64 16.65
N TYR A 6 15.85 22.37 17.95
CA TYR A 6 14.84 21.42 18.43
C TYR A 6 13.43 21.85 17.99
N SER A 7 13.02 23.10 18.28
CA SER A 7 11.72 23.61 17.86
C SER A 7 11.54 23.57 16.34
N ARG A 8 12.58 23.86 15.56
CA ARG A 8 12.54 23.78 14.10
C ARG A 8 12.22 22.36 13.60
N ARG A 9 12.83 21.33 14.20
CA ARG A 9 12.60 19.93 13.82
C ARG A 9 11.20 19.45 14.23
N VAL A 10 10.77 19.79 15.44
CA VAL A 10 9.44 19.42 15.93
C VAL A 10 8.34 20.03 15.05
N LEU A 11 8.43 21.33 14.74
CA LEU A 11 7.47 22.00 13.86
C LEU A 11 7.44 21.37 12.46
N TRP A 12 8.62 21.07 11.88
CA TRP A 12 8.70 20.43 10.57
C TRP A 12 8.01 19.05 10.52
N CYS A 13 8.14 18.27 11.60
CA CYS A 13 7.46 16.98 11.73
C CYS A 13 5.94 17.15 11.80
N LEU A 14 5.45 18.06 12.65
CA LEU A 14 4.02 18.32 12.81
C LEU A 14 3.35 18.74 11.50
N ASP A 15 4.00 19.62 10.74
CA ASP A 15 3.48 20.10 9.44
C ASP A 15 3.30 19.00 8.39
N ARG A 16 4.01 17.87 8.54
CA ARG A 16 3.98 16.73 7.61
C ARG A 16 3.27 15.51 8.17
N GLY A 17 2.69 15.62 9.37
CA GLY A 17 2.06 14.49 10.05
C GLY A 17 3.07 13.44 10.54
N TYR A 18 4.33 13.84 10.76
CA TYR A 18 5.32 13.00 11.44
C TYR A 18 5.34 13.28 12.94
N GLU A 19 5.71 12.26 13.71
CA GLU A 19 5.93 12.33 15.15
C GLU A 19 7.43 12.48 15.44
N TYR A 20 7.80 13.44 16.31
CA TYR A 20 9.17 13.57 16.79
C TYR A 20 9.33 12.79 18.09
N VAL A 21 10.27 11.84 18.12
CA VAL A 21 10.54 11.00 19.29
C VAL A 21 12.01 11.12 19.66
N GLU A 22 12.31 11.52 20.89
CA GLU A 22 13.67 11.52 21.43
C GLU A 22 13.97 10.17 22.06
N ALA A 23 14.89 9.40 21.48
CA ALA A 23 15.20 8.06 21.94
C ALA A 23 16.64 7.94 22.45
N ASP A 24 16.80 7.43 23.68
CA ASP A 24 18.08 6.96 24.18
C ASP A 24 18.39 5.57 23.59
N LEU A 25 19.44 5.50 22.78
CA LEU A 25 19.88 4.27 22.12
C LEU A 25 20.80 3.42 23.01
N SER A 26 21.08 3.84 24.25
CA SER A 26 21.80 3.02 25.22
C SER A 26 21.03 1.72 25.53
N GLU A 27 21.73 0.68 25.96
CA GLU A 27 21.11 -0.60 26.36
C GLU A 27 20.05 -0.42 27.46
N LYS A 28 20.26 0.56 28.35
CA LYS A 28 19.30 0.92 29.38
C LYS A 28 18.06 1.61 28.80
N GLY A 29 18.24 2.52 27.84
CA GLY A 29 17.15 3.18 27.13
C GLY A 29 16.29 2.19 26.34
N GLN A 30 16.93 1.19 25.72
CA GLN A 30 16.24 0.16 24.94
C GLN A 30 15.40 -0.80 25.79
N SER A 31 15.76 -1.04 27.05
CA SER A 31 15.07 -1.97 27.94
C SER A 31 14.00 -1.33 28.83
N THR A 32 13.98 0.00 28.92
CA THR A 32 13.05 0.73 29.80
C THR A 32 11.77 1.11 29.05
N GLY A 33 10.61 1.07 29.72
CA GLY A 33 9.37 1.69 29.21
C GLY A 33 8.55 0.87 28.20
N HIS A 34 8.75 -0.45 28.13
CA HIS A 34 7.90 -1.31 27.26
C HIS A 34 6.51 -1.60 27.85
N ASP A 35 6.39 -1.61 29.18
CA ASP A 35 5.14 -1.96 29.90
C ASP A 35 4.24 -0.75 30.18
N VAL A 36 4.67 0.47 29.83
CA VAL A 36 3.84 1.66 30.01
C VAL A 36 2.78 1.75 28.91
N ARG A 37 1.59 2.23 29.29
CA ARG A 37 0.47 2.42 28.36
C ARG A 37 0.79 3.44 27.27
N GLU A 38 1.42 4.55 27.66
CA GLU A 38 1.88 5.61 26.76
C GLU A 38 3.40 5.46 26.62
N LYS A 39 3.81 4.79 25.54
CA LYS A 39 5.23 4.57 25.25
C LYS A 39 5.85 5.87 24.73
N ASP A 40 7.06 6.15 25.18
CA ASP A 40 7.90 7.25 24.70
C ASP A 40 9.32 6.72 24.39
N GLY A 41 10.13 7.48 23.66
CA GLY A 41 11.49 7.12 23.28
C GLY A 41 11.60 5.86 22.43
N PHE A 42 12.55 4.98 22.74
CA PHE A 42 12.80 3.76 21.96
C PHE A 42 11.58 2.81 21.87
N PRO A 43 10.85 2.52 22.97
CA PRO A 43 9.60 1.75 22.92
C PRO A 43 8.54 2.31 21.95
N ARG A 44 8.41 3.63 21.83
CA ARG A 44 7.47 4.28 20.91
C ARG A 44 7.84 4.04 19.45
N ILE A 45 9.13 4.09 19.13
CA ILE A 45 9.65 3.80 17.79
C ILE A 45 9.33 2.35 17.39
N ILE A 46 9.57 1.39 18.30
CA ILE A 46 9.28 -0.03 18.03
C ILE A 46 7.79 -0.27 17.83
N GLU A 47 6.94 0.35 18.65
CA GLU A 47 5.49 0.29 18.49
C GLU A 47 5.03 0.85 17.12
N ALA A 48 5.56 2.00 16.72
CA ALA A 48 5.25 2.60 15.42
C ALA A 48 5.66 1.68 14.24
N ILE A 49 6.86 1.09 14.30
CA ILE A 49 7.34 0.16 13.27
C ILE A 49 6.48 -1.11 13.21
N GLN A 50 6.11 -1.66 14.36
CA GLN A 50 5.29 -2.88 14.45
C GLN A 50 3.84 -2.63 14.02
N GLY A 51 3.28 -1.44 14.28
CA GLY A 51 1.95 -1.05 13.85
C GLY A 51 1.87 -0.64 12.37
N THR A 52 3.01 -0.35 11.74
CA THR A 52 3.04 0.04 10.33
C THR A 52 2.81 -1.16 9.41
N VAL A 53 1.86 -1.02 8.48
CA VAL A 53 1.60 -2.02 7.43
C VAL A 53 2.44 -1.68 6.20
N TRP A 54 3.35 -2.57 5.84
CA TRP A 54 4.24 -2.40 4.69
C TRP A 54 3.58 -3.02 3.46
N SER A 55 3.27 -2.19 2.45
CA SER A 55 2.63 -2.63 1.20
C SER A 55 3.45 -3.69 0.44
N SER A 56 4.76 -3.76 0.69
CA SER A 56 5.68 -4.74 0.10
C SER A 56 5.90 -6.01 0.93
N SER A 57 5.30 -6.12 2.12
CA SER A 57 5.48 -7.32 2.96
C SER A 57 4.60 -8.47 2.45
N ILE A 58 5.04 -9.12 1.37
CA ILE A 58 4.49 -10.40 0.90
C ILE A 58 4.82 -11.44 1.97
N ARG A 59 3.88 -11.71 2.88
CA ARG A 59 3.95 -12.87 3.75
C ARG A 59 3.94 -14.08 2.82
N LYS A 60 5.10 -14.74 2.66
CA LYS A 60 5.17 -16.04 2.00
C LYS A 60 4.14 -16.92 2.70
N LYS A 61 3.07 -17.29 2.00
CA LYS A 61 2.08 -18.24 2.53
C LYS A 61 2.90 -19.42 3.04
N PRO A 62 2.72 -19.86 4.30
CA PRO A 62 3.42 -21.05 4.77
C PRO A 62 3.05 -22.15 3.79
N THR A 63 4.01 -22.52 2.95
CA THR A 63 3.92 -23.71 2.12
C THR A 63 3.65 -24.80 3.13
N LYS A 64 2.46 -25.42 3.07
CA LYS A 64 2.15 -26.62 3.84
C LYS A 64 3.23 -27.63 3.44
N SER A 65 4.33 -27.66 4.18
CA SER A 65 5.25 -28.76 4.13
C SER A 65 4.44 -29.92 4.67
N SER A 66 3.96 -30.75 3.75
CA SER A 66 3.54 -32.11 4.07
C SER A 66 4.79 -32.85 4.54
N SER A 67 5.27 -32.53 5.73
CA SER A 67 6.24 -33.36 6.43
C SER A 67 5.50 -34.64 6.80
N PRO A 68 5.95 -35.81 6.33
CA PRO A 68 5.42 -37.08 6.79
C PRO A 68 5.67 -37.18 8.29
N LEU A 69 4.60 -37.37 9.06
CA LEU A 69 4.67 -37.64 10.50
C LEU A 69 5.70 -38.76 10.76
N PRO A 70 6.76 -38.53 11.55
CA PRO A 70 7.54 -39.63 12.09
C PRO A 70 6.66 -40.42 13.09
N PRO A 71 6.77 -41.76 13.12
CA PRO A 71 5.98 -42.59 14.00
C PRO A 71 6.26 -42.25 15.47
N SER A 72 5.18 -42.03 16.22
CA SER A 72 5.20 -41.77 17.66
C SER A 72 5.87 -42.92 18.40
N ILE A 73 6.98 -42.64 19.08
CA ILE A 73 7.50 -43.51 20.13
C ILE A 73 6.92 -43.00 21.46
N PRO A 74 6.24 -43.82 22.27
CA PRO A 74 5.82 -43.43 23.61
C PRO A 74 7.06 -43.38 24.52
N THR A 75 7.31 -42.25 25.17
CA THR A 75 8.32 -42.19 26.24
C THR A 75 7.78 -41.46 27.46
N THR A 76 7.77 -42.25 28.53
CA THR A 76 7.44 -42.05 29.93
C THR A 76 7.86 -40.69 30.52
N THR A 77 6.88 -40.07 31.18
CA THR A 77 6.91 -39.32 32.45
C THR A 77 8.28 -38.97 33.04
N THR A 78 8.57 -37.67 33.18
CA THR A 78 9.15 -37.11 34.42
C THR A 78 8.69 -35.66 34.56
N ALA A 79 8.07 -35.37 35.70
CA ALA A 79 7.49 -34.08 36.06
C ALA A 79 8.57 -33.03 36.34
N THR A 80 8.38 -31.82 35.85
CA THR A 80 8.95 -30.61 36.47
C THR A 80 7.94 -29.49 36.29
N ALA A 81 7.41 -29.01 37.42
CA ALA A 81 6.44 -27.94 37.49
C ALA A 81 7.09 -26.62 37.07
N VAL A 82 6.53 -25.96 36.06
CA VAL A 82 6.78 -24.54 35.78
C VAL A 82 5.43 -23.86 35.78
N THR A 83 5.24 -23.04 36.81
CA THR A 83 4.05 -22.25 37.08
C THR A 83 3.80 -21.28 35.93
N THR A 84 2.66 -21.49 35.30
CA THR A 84 2.00 -20.61 34.34
C THR A 84 1.27 -19.52 35.12
N VAL A 85 1.46 -18.25 34.73
CA VAL A 85 0.41 -17.24 34.87
C VAL A 85 0.38 -16.45 33.58
N ALA A 86 -0.54 -16.87 32.71
CA ALA A 86 -0.96 -16.13 31.53
C ALA A 86 -2.19 -15.31 31.93
N GLU A 87 -2.14 -14.00 31.73
CA GLU A 87 -3.33 -13.15 31.69
C GLU A 87 -3.31 -12.45 30.34
N THR A 88 -3.80 -13.17 29.32
CA THR A 88 -4.08 -12.61 27.99
C THR A 88 -5.52 -12.15 28.00
N THR A 89 -5.70 -10.87 28.31
CA THR A 89 -6.98 -10.18 28.19
C THR A 89 -7.33 -10.03 26.71
N GLN A 90 -8.16 -10.95 26.20
CA GLN A 90 -8.91 -10.76 24.96
C GLN A 90 -9.82 -9.54 25.15
N THR A 91 -9.43 -8.41 24.58
CA THR A 91 -10.34 -7.28 24.39
C THR A 91 -11.19 -7.60 23.17
N GLN A 92 -12.39 -8.11 23.42
CA GLN A 92 -13.48 -8.12 22.43
C GLN A 92 -13.79 -6.66 22.09
N LEU A 93 -13.36 -6.23 20.89
CA LEU A 93 -13.78 -4.98 20.31
C LEU A 93 -15.18 -5.18 19.74
N SER A 94 -16.18 -4.85 20.55
CA SER A 94 -17.56 -4.69 20.12
C SER A 94 -17.61 -3.57 19.08
N THR A 95 -17.89 -3.91 17.83
CA THR A 95 -18.31 -2.93 16.83
C THR A 95 -19.70 -2.46 17.22
N ASP A 96 -19.75 -1.37 17.98
CA ASP A 96 -20.98 -0.64 18.27
C ASP A 96 -21.48 -0.01 16.95
N LYS A 97 -22.49 -0.66 16.38
CA LYS A 97 -23.23 -0.20 15.22
C LYS A 97 -24.17 0.90 15.70
N SER A 98 -23.64 2.11 15.88
CA SER A 98 -24.47 3.31 16.06
C SER A 98 -25.12 3.66 14.73
N SER A 99 -26.42 3.39 14.67
CA SER A 99 -27.36 3.87 13.68
C SER A 99 -27.60 5.37 13.92
N GLU A 100 -27.04 6.23 13.07
CA GLU A 100 -27.54 7.59 12.91
C GLU A 100 -28.45 7.63 11.68
N GLU A 101 -29.75 7.73 11.96
CA GLU A 101 -30.78 8.16 11.04
C GLU A 101 -30.56 9.66 10.72
N GLU A 102 -29.97 9.98 9.57
CA GLU A 102 -30.20 11.29 8.96
C GLU A 102 -31.40 11.20 8.01
N LYS A 103 -32.56 11.61 8.55
CA LYS A 103 -33.65 12.17 7.76
C LYS A 103 -33.15 13.47 7.12
N GLN A 104 -32.87 13.45 5.83
CA GLN A 104 -32.89 14.70 5.05
C GLN A 104 -34.01 14.68 4.02
N ASP A 105 -34.77 15.75 4.16
CA ASP A 105 -36.05 16.10 3.63
C ASP A 105 -36.07 16.18 2.10
N SER A 106 -37.13 15.61 1.57
CA SER A 106 -37.73 15.89 0.27
C SER A 106 -37.89 17.38 -0.01
N SER A 107 -37.22 17.91 -1.03
CA SER A 107 -37.78 19.02 -1.80
C SER A 107 -37.72 18.72 -3.30
N LEU A 108 -38.88 18.29 -3.79
CA LEU A 108 -39.22 18.12 -5.19
C LEU A 108 -39.19 19.48 -5.88
N SER A 109 -38.27 19.67 -6.83
CA SER A 109 -38.40 20.71 -7.85
C SER A 109 -38.84 20.06 -9.17
N PRO A 110 -39.99 20.44 -9.75
CA PRO A 110 -40.52 19.84 -10.96
C PRO A 110 -39.97 20.49 -12.24
N LEU A 111 -39.81 19.65 -13.25
CA LEU A 111 -39.92 19.91 -14.70
C LEU A 111 -39.23 21.16 -15.28
N LEU A 112 -38.15 20.93 -16.04
CA LEU A 112 -38.01 21.49 -17.39
C LEU A 112 -37.34 20.43 -18.30
N PRO A 113 -38.01 19.95 -19.37
CA PRO A 113 -37.36 19.16 -20.40
C PRO A 113 -36.47 20.07 -21.27
N PRO A 114 -35.19 19.74 -21.51
CA PRO A 114 -34.39 20.46 -22.49
C PRO A 114 -34.92 20.20 -23.92
N PRO A 115 -34.80 21.19 -24.81
CA PRO A 115 -35.32 21.12 -26.17
C PRO A 115 -34.57 20.07 -27.00
N ASN A 116 -35.37 19.42 -27.82
CA ASN A 116 -35.04 18.36 -28.74
C ASN A 116 -34.35 18.96 -29.97
N ASP A 117 -33.02 19.09 -29.95
CA ASP A 117 -32.24 19.41 -31.14
C ASP A 117 -31.79 18.11 -31.81
N ASN A 118 -32.63 17.68 -32.76
CA ASN A 118 -32.25 16.79 -33.84
C ASN A 118 -31.11 17.44 -34.63
N ASN A 119 -29.87 17.08 -34.31
CA ASN A 119 -28.77 17.21 -35.25
C ASN A 119 -27.97 15.92 -35.24
N THR A 120 -28.52 14.91 -35.92
CA THR A 120 -27.84 13.69 -36.33
C THR A 120 -26.74 14.08 -37.33
N ASN A 121 -25.66 14.65 -36.81
CA ASN A 121 -24.39 14.60 -37.51
C ASN A 121 -23.95 13.13 -37.44
N GLU A 122 -24.14 12.43 -38.56
CA GLU A 122 -23.37 11.24 -38.94
C GLU A 122 -21.90 11.67 -39.05
N SER A 123 -21.28 11.96 -37.91
CA SER A 123 -19.85 11.88 -37.77
C SER A 123 -19.58 10.39 -37.72
N GLU A 124 -19.21 9.82 -38.86
CA GLU A 124 -18.45 8.57 -38.92
C GLU A 124 -17.29 8.74 -37.93
N MET A 125 -17.52 8.28 -36.70
CA MET A 125 -16.52 8.17 -35.68
C MET A 125 -15.68 7.01 -36.18
N GLU A 126 -14.61 7.33 -36.93
CA GLU A 126 -13.44 6.47 -37.00
C GLU A 126 -13.00 6.29 -35.55
N GLU A 127 -13.61 5.29 -34.89
CA GLU A 127 -13.25 4.83 -33.58
C GLU A 127 -11.79 4.43 -33.71
N THR A 128 -10.91 5.29 -33.21
CA THR A 128 -9.50 5.10 -33.40
C THR A 128 -9.15 3.80 -32.67
N LYS A 129 -8.21 3.03 -33.20
CA LYS A 129 -7.77 1.80 -32.53
C LYS A 129 -7.38 2.07 -31.07
N GLU A 130 -6.92 3.29 -30.79
CA GLU A 130 -6.60 3.78 -29.45
C GLU A 130 -7.82 3.84 -28.51
N ASP A 131 -8.98 4.28 -29.00
CA ASP A 131 -10.22 4.35 -28.21
C ASP A 131 -10.68 2.94 -27.80
N ILE A 132 -10.62 1.99 -28.75
CA ILE A 132 -10.97 0.59 -28.51
C ILE A 132 -10.01 -0.03 -27.46
N LEU A 133 -8.72 0.28 -27.54
CA LEU A 133 -7.71 -0.19 -26.58
C LEU A 133 -7.93 0.40 -25.18
N MET A 134 -8.30 1.68 -25.10
CA MET A 134 -8.58 2.35 -23.83
C MET A 134 -9.80 1.73 -23.14
N ASP A 135 -10.87 1.43 -23.89
CA ASP A 135 -12.06 0.77 -23.34
C ASP A 135 -11.73 -0.64 -22.81
N GLU A 136 -10.87 -1.38 -23.51
CA GLU A 136 -10.42 -2.71 -23.09
C GLU A 136 -9.55 -2.64 -21.82
N LEU A 137 -8.66 -1.64 -21.71
CA LEU A 137 -7.89 -1.38 -20.49
C LEU A 137 -8.83 -1.05 -19.31
N ASP A 138 -9.83 -0.21 -19.55
CA ASP A 138 -10.82 0.20 -18.55
C ASP A 138 -11.62 -1.00 -18.03
N GLN A 139 -11.97 -1.93 -18.92
CA GLN A 139 -12.64 -3.17 -18.58
C GLN A 139 -11.79 -4.07 -17.66
N VAL A 140 -10.49 -4.21 -17.96
CA VAL A 140 -9.56 -4.98 -17.12
C VAL A 140 -9.41 -4.34 -15.73
N MET A 141 -9.27 -3.02 -15.65
CA MET A 141 -9.13 -2.29 -14.39
C MET A 141 -10.39 -2.37 -13.52
N ARG A 142 -11.58 -2.35 -14.13
CA ARG A 142 -12.86 -2.58 -13.44
C ARG A 142 -12.96 -4.01 -12.90
N GLU A 143 -12.54 -5.02 -13.65
CA GLU A 143 -12.55 -6.40 -13.17
C GLU A 143 -11.56 -6.60 -12.02
N ALA A 144 -10.35 -6.03 -12.11
CA ALA A 144 -9.37 -6.05 -11.01
C ALA A 144 -9.94 -5.43 -9.72
N SER A 145 -10.66 -4.31 -9.85
CA SER A 145 -11.34 -3.66 -8.72
C SER A 145 -12.44 -4.54 -8.12
N ARG A 146 -13.25 -5.17 -8.98
CA ARG A 146 -14.30 -6.10 -8.55
C ARG A 146 -13.73 -7.31 -7.79
N ILE A 147 -12.63 -7.89 -8.26
CA ILE A 147 -11.94 -9.00 -7.58
C ILE A 147 -11.46 -8.56 -6.19
N ARG A 148 -10.89 -7.35 -6.08
CA ARG A 148 -10.43 -6.78 -4.81
C ARG A 148 -11.58 -6.63 -3.82
N ASP A 149 -12.70 -6.08 -4.25
CA ASP A 149 -13.82 -5.78 -3.37
C ASP A 149 -14.55 -7.07 -2.94
N ALA A 150 -14.76 -8.01 -3.85
CA ALA A 150 -15.31 -9.34 -3.53
C ALA A 150 -14.40 -10.16 -2.60
N SER A 151 -13.07 -9.95 -2.69
CA SER A 151 -12.13 -10.56 -1.75
C SER A 151 -12.19 -9.94 -0.36
N LYS A 152 -12.57 -8.66 -0.22
CA LYS A 152 -12.71 -7.99 1.08
C LYS A 152 -13.99 -8.41 1.79
N THR A 153 -15.08 -8.58 1.04
CA THR A 153 -16.37 -9.01 1.59
C THR A 153 -16.39 -10.49 1.94
N GLY A 154 -15.46 -11.29 1.39
CA GLY A 154 -15.42 -12.74 1.58
C GLY A 154 -16.38 -13.50 0.67
N ASP A 155 -17.02 -12.82 -0.28
CA ASP A 155 -17.94 -13.42 -1.26
C ASP A 155 -17.23 -14.28 -2.31
N MET A 156 -15.89 -14.16 -2.41
CA MET A 156 -15.06 -14.90 -3.37
C MET A 156 -14.06 -15.79 -2.65
N ASN A 157 -14.02 -17.08 -3.03
CA ASN A 157 -13.04 -18.03 -2.50
C ASN A 157 -11.63 -17.78 -3.08
N ASP A 158 -10.58 -18.24 -2.38
CA ASP A 158 -9.18 -17.97 -2.76
C ASP A 158 -8.80 -18.51 -4.16
N GLU A 159 -9.42 -19.63 -4.56
CA GLU A 159 -9.12 -20.29 -5.83
C GLU A 159 -9.74 -19.53 -7.01
N GLU A 160 -11.00 -19.15 -6.88
CA GLU A 160 -11.72 -18.33 -7.84
C GLU A 160 -11.07 -16.96 -7.99
N ARG A 161 -10.67 -16.34 -6.87
CA ARG A 161 -9.93 -15.08 -6.87
C ARG A 161 -8.63 -15.20 -7.65
N ARG A 162 -7.87 -16.29 -7.44
CA ARG A 162 -6.60 -16.53 -8.14
C ARG A 162 -6.82 -16.73 -9.64
N LYS A 163 -7.85 -17.51 -10.01
CA LYS A 163 -8.18 -17.74 -11.42
C LYS A 163 -8.53 -16.44 -12.13
N ARG A 164 -9.46 -15.65 -11.59
CA ARG A 164 -9.88 -14.38 -12.22
C ARG A 164 -8.77 -13.34 -12.28
N ALA A 165 -7.92 -13.28 -11.24
CA ALA A 165 -6.76 -12.41 -11.26
C ALA A 165 -5.75 -12.84 -12.35
N GLY A 166 -5.57 -14.15 -12.57
CA GLY A 166 -4.77 -14.69 -13.66
C GLY A 166 -5.34 -14.34 -15.04
N ASP A 167 -6.64 -14.50 -15.22
CA ASP A 167 -7.33 -14.17 -16.47
C ASP A 167 -7.21 -12.65 -16.79
N ALA A 168 -7.41 -11.79 -15.79
CA ALA A 168 -7.25 -10.34 -15.94
C ALA A 168 -5.80 -9.95 -16.26
N ALA A 169 -4.81 -10.62 -15.65
CA ALA A 169 -3.39 -10.38 -15.92
C ALA A 169 -2.99 -10.80 -17.35
N LEU A 170 -3.52 -11.93 -17.85
CA LEU A 170 -3.29 -12.36 -19.24
C LEU A 170 -3.92 -11.41 -20.25
N ALA A 171 -5.13 -10.90 -19.96
CA ALA A 171 -5.77 -9.89 -20.79
C ALA A 171 -4.94 -8.60 -20.84
N LEU A 172 -4.46 -8.12 -19.68
CA LEU A 172 -3.60 -6.94 -19.61
C LEU A 172 -2.29 -7.13 -20.39
N MET A 173 -1.67 -8.31 -20.29
CA MET A 173 -0.43 -8.61 -21.00
C MET A 173 -0.64 -8.61 -22.52
N GLY A 174 -1.74 -9.20 -23.01
CA GLY A 174 -2.07 -9.14 -24.44
C GLY A 174 -2.34 -7.72 -24.93
N LEU A 175 -2.93 -6.87 -24.09
CA LEU A 175 -3.16 -5.47 -24.41
C LEU A 175 -1.84 -4.67 -24.48
N LEU A 176 -0.92 -4.92 -23.55
CA LEU A 176 0.40 -4.27 -23.53
C LEU A 176 1.27 -4.69 -24.72
N ASP A 177 1.21 -5.96 -25.13
CA ASP A 177 1.89 -6.44 -26.33
C ASP A 177 1.34 -5.74 -27.59
N ASN A 178 0.03 -5.45 -27.65
CA ASN A 178 -0.58 -4.70 -28.75
C ASN A 178 -0.31 -3.18 -28.72
N ILE A 179 -0.12 -2.62 -27.53
CA ILE A 179 0.24 -1.19 -27.35
C ILE A 179 1.68 -0.93 -27.79
N GLY A 180 2.51 -1.98 -27.89
CA GLY A 180 3.74 -1.95 -28.66
C GLY A 180 4.61 -0.75 -28.31
N PHE A 181 5.34 -0.84 -27.20
CA PHE A 181 6.69 -0.27 -27.11
C PHE A 181 7.61 -0.96 -28.12
N ASP A 182 7.17 -1.09 -29.37
CA ASP A 182 7.99 -1.51 -30.49
C ASP A 182 8.87 -0.29 -30.75
N ASP A 183 9.99 -0.33 -30.03
CA ASP A 183 11.08 0.61 -29.86
C ASP A 183 11.82 0.80 -31.19
N ASP A 184 11.09 1.18 -32.25
CA ASP A 184 11.64 1.69 -33.51
C ASP A 184 12.06 3.17 -33.33
N ASP A 185 12.72 3.50 -32.21
CA ASP A 185 13.46 4.76 -32.02
C ASP A 185 14.95 4.53 -32.29
N ASP A 186 15.24 3.96 -33.46
CA ASP A 186 16.54 4.03 -34.09
C ASP A 186 16.75 5.46 -34.65
N GLY A 187 17.11 6.44 -33.81
CA GLY A 187 17.60 7.72 -34.35
C GLY A 187 17.64 8.93 -33.42
N ASP A 188 18.67 9.03 -32.58
CA ASP A 188 19.76 10.02 -32.76
C ASP A 188 20.68 10.04 -31.52
N ASP A 189 21.81 9.34 -31.64
CA ASP A 189 23.01 9.55 -30.83
C ASP A 189 23.60 10.93 -31.15
N GLU A 190 22.96 11.99 -30.65
CA GLU A 190 23.56 13.31 -30.60
C GLU A 190 24.52 13.37 -29.41
N SER A 191 25.73 12.88 -29.68
CA SER A 191 26.95 13.05 -28.91
C SER A 191 27.11 14.47 -28.34
N PHE A 192 26.59 14.71 -27.12
CA PHE A 192 26.80 15.96 -26.40
C PHE A 192 28.22 15.99 -25.81
N GLN A 193 29.16 16.35 -26.68
CA GLN A 193 30.54 16.62 -26.33
C GLN A 193 30.62 18.08 -25.84
N ASP A 194 30.34 18.32 -24.56
CA ASP A 194 30.74 19.59 -23.93
C ASP A 194 31.83 19.36 -22.89
N SER A 195 33.04 19.52 -23.39
CA SER A 195 34.29 19.61 -22.65
C SER A 195 34.46 21.04 -22.11
N SER A 196 34.16 21.26 -20.84
CA SER A 196 34.83 22.28 -20.01
C SER A 196 34.36 22.12 -18.58
N ASP A 197 35.33 21.93 -17.67
CA ASP A 197 35.33 22.48 -16.30
C ASP A 197 36.37 21.78 -15.39
N GLU A 198 37.49 21.29 -15.94
CA GLU A 198 38.59 20.72 -15.14
C GLU A 198 39.68 21.75 -14.72
N GLU A 199 39.57 23.02 -15.11
CA GLU A 199 40.59 24.05 -14.82
C GLU A 199 40.33 24.89 -13.55
N GLU A 200 39.12 24.87 -12.96
CA GLU A 200 38.82 25.77 -11.82
C GLU A 200 39.24 25.21 -10.44
N LEU A 201 39.43 23.89 -10.31
CA LEU A 201 39.78 23.26 -9.02
C LEU A 201 41.26 23.43 -8.59
N LYS A 202 42.16 23.86 -9.48
CA LYS A 202 43.57 24.09 -9.11
C LYS A 202 43.84 25.47 -8.52
N LYS A 203 42.86 26.39 -8.51
CA LYS A 203 43.03 27.74 -7.94
C LYS A 203 42.66 27.88 -6.47
N ILE A 204 41.94 26.91 -5.89
CA ILE A 204 41.45 26.99 -4.51
C ILE A 204 42.44 26.39 -3.50
N ILE A 205 43.38 25.54 -3.94
CA ILE A 205 44.32 24.85 -3.02
C ILE A 205 45.58 25.69 -2.70
N THR A 206 45.77 26.86 -3.33
CA THR A 206 47.03 27.64 -3.22
C THR A 206 46.86 29.04 -2.63
N LYS A 207 45.96 29.24 -1.66
CA LYS A 207 45.92 30.47 -0.86
C LYS A 207 45.65 30.20 0.61
#